data_AF-A0A1A3MVM5-F1
#
_entry.id   AF-A0A1A3MVM5-F1
#
_cell.length_a   1.000
_cell.length_b   1.000
_cell.length_c   1.000
_cell.angle_alpha   90.00
_cell.angle_beta   90.00
_cell.angle_gamma   90.00
#
_symmetry.space_group_name_H-M   'P 1'
#
loop_
_entity.id
_entity.type
_entity.pdbx_description
1 polymer ?
#
loop_
_entity_poly.entity_id
_entity_poly.type
_entity_poly.pdbx_seq_one_letter_code
_entity_poly.pdbx_strand_id
1 'polypeptide(L)'
;MTTANHPAELASSLSTSRKIRCAVYGVIAVVGYFATWGPVFLGYTLHEYMFNFMTDIRVLPASRAYTGDLSVLGIAVVILMVVEARRHSIRFVWLYIVGGFLTALSSTFPLFLIAREFRLADTPTPRLRIADKVGLAIISAALLTQIVWINLV
;
A
#
# COMPACT_ATOMS: atom_id res chain seq x y z
N MET A 1 10.92 22.89 29.93
CA MET A 1 11.92 22.24 29.04
C MET A 1 11.32 20.94 28.56
N THR A 2 10.84 20.94 27.32
CA THR A 2 10.12 19.85 26.65
C THR A 2 11.13 18.79 26.19
N THR A 3 11.14 17.63 26.84
CA THR A 3 11.90 16.48 26.34
C THR A 3 11.20 15.97 25.09
N ALA A 4 11.87 16.12 23.95
CA ALA A 4 11.48 15.48 22.71
C ALA A 4 11.54 13.97 22.91
N ASN A 5 10.38 13.33 23.09
CA ASN A 5 10.28 11.87 23.08
C ASN A 5 10.78 11.40 21.71
N HIS A 6 11.90 10.70 21.74
CA HIS A 6 12.61 10.18 20.59
C HIS A 6 11.70 9.14 19.89
N PRO A 7 11.61 9.09 18.55
CA PRO A 7 10.85 8.05 17.83
C PRO A 7 11.21 6.60 18.23
N ALA A 8 12.41 6.39 18.79
CA ALA A 8 12.86 5.10 19.33
C ALA A 8 12.07 4.65 20.58
N GLU A 9 11.59 5.58 21.42
CA GLU A 9 10.84 5.28 22.63
C GLU A 9 9.40 4.84 22.31
N LEU A 10 8.79 5.47 21.30
CA LEU A 10 7.47 5.07 20.78
C LEU A 10 7.48 3.68 20.14
N ALA A 11 8.62 3.29 19.55
CA ALA A 11 8.82 1.95 19.01
C ALA A 11 8.99 0.89 20.13
N SER A 12 9.47 1.30 21.31
CA SER A 12 9.67 0.41 22.46
C SER A 12 8.35 0.00 23.11
N SER A 13 7.32 0.84 23.05
CA SER A 13 6.00 0.64 23.69
C SER A 13 4.97 -0.14 22.85
N LEU A 14 5.33 -0.63 21.65
CA LEU A 14 4.43 -1.38 20.78
C LEU A 14 4.46 -2.87 21.11
N SER A 15 3.29 -3.49 21.25
CA SER A 15 3.18 -4.95 21.34
C SER A 15 3.78 -5.64 20.11
N THR A 16 4.41 -6.81 20.30
CA THR A 16 5.15 -7.53 19.24
C THR A 16 4.32 -7.74 17.97
N SER A 17 3.03 -8.03 18.11
CA SER A 17 2.13 -8.21 16.98
C SER A 17 1.92 -6.93 16.15
N ARG A 18 1.88 -5.75 16.79
CA ARG A 18 1.79 -4.46 16.07
C ARG A 18 3.05 -4.21 15.25
N LYS A 19 4.23 -4.50 15.82
CA LYS A 19 5.52 -4.37 15.11
C LYS A 19 5.54 -5.24 13.84
N ILE A 20 5.04 -6.47 13.95
CA ILE A 20 4.93 -7.39 12.80
C ILE A 20 3.98 -6.81 11.74
N ARG A 21 2.80 -6.31 12.11
CA ARG A 21 1.88 -5.68 11.15
C ARG A 21 2.49 -4.48 10.45
N CYS A 22 3.13 -3.58 11.19
CA CYS A 22 3.82 -2.43 10.62
C CYS A 22 4.93 -2.86 9.65
N ALA A 23 5.72 -3.87 10.01
CA ALA A 23 6.77 -4.40 9.14
C ALA A 23 6.20 -5.00 7.85
N VAL A 24 5.13 -5.80 7.95
CA VAL A 24 4.45 -6.38 6.77
C VAL A 24 3.92 -5.28 5.86
N TYR A 25 3.23 -4.28 6.39
CA TYR A 25 2.75 -3.14 5.60
C TYR A 25 3.91 -2.33 4.99
N GLY A 26 5.02 -2.18 5.71
CA GLY A 26 6.22 -1.52 5.18
C GLY A 26 6.81 -2.28 3.99
N VAL A 27 6.92 -3.61 4.08
CA VAL A 27 7.38 -4.45 2.97
C VAL A 27 6.44 -4.34 1.77
N ILE A 28 5.12 -4.42 2.00
CA ILE A 28 4.12 -4.26 0.92
C ILE A 28 4.25 -2.88 0.27
N ALA A 29 4.48 -1.82 1.05
CA ALA A 29 4.65 -0.47 0.52
C ALA A 29 5.84 -0.37 -0.44
N VAL A 30 6.97 -0.99 -0.08
CA VAL A 30 8.20 -1.00 -0.88
C VAL A 30 8.00 -1.84 -2.14
N VAL A 31 7.48 -3.07 -2.00
CA VAL A 31 7.22 -3.96 -3.14
C VAL A 31 6.23 -3.31 -4.10
N GLY A 32 5.15 -2.72 -3.60
CA GLY A 32 4.15 -2.03 -4.40
C GLY A 32 4.72 -0.85 -5.17
N TYR A 33 5.62 -0.07 -4.56
CA TYR A 33 6.30 1.02 -5.23
C TYR A 33 7.14 0.53 -6.42
N PHE A 34 8.02 -0.45 -6.20
CA PHE A 34 8.88 -0.98 -7.27
C PHE A 34 8.10 -1.72 -8.36
N ALA A 35 7.03 -2.44 -7.99
CA ALA A 35 6.18 -3.12 -8.95
C ALA A 35 5.44 -2.14 -9.89
N THR A 36 5.06 -0.96 -9.40
CA THR A 36 4.39 0.07 -10.21
C THR A 36 5.37 0.96 -10.96
N TRP A 37 6.42 1.43 -10.30
CA TRP A 37 7.36 2.39 -10.88
C TRP A 37 8.50 1.77 -11.69
N GLY A 38 8.85 0.50 -11.44
CA GLY A 38 9.89 -0.20 -12.20
C GLY A 38 9.65 -0.15 -13.71
N PRO A 39 8.49 -0.63 -14.21
CA PRO A 39 8.14 -0.55 -15.62
C PRO A 39 8.08 0.88 -16.15
N VAL A 40 7.60 1.82 -15.33
CA VAL A 40 7.47 3.23 -15.72
C VAL A 40 8.84 3.86 -16.00
N PHE A 41 9.81 3.64 -15.11
CA PHE A 41 11.17 4.17 -15.28
C PHE A 41 11.93 3.54 -16.46
N LEU A 42 11.58 2.30 -16.84
CA LEU A 42 12.20 1.61 -17.97
C LEU A 42 11.53 1.95 -19.31
N GLY A 43 10.22 2.23 -19.30
CA GLY A 43 9.43 2.42 -20.52
C GLY A 43 9.16 3.87 -20.93
N TYR A 44 9.27 4.84 -20.01
CA TYR A 44 8.90 6.22 -20.27
C TYR A 44 9.94 7.23 -19.81
N THR A 45 10.02 8.36 -20.52
CA THR A 45 10.67 9.57 -20.01
C THR A 45 9.71 10.30 -19.05
N LEU A 46 10.26 10.96 -18.02
CA LEU A 46 9.44 11.63 -17.00
C LEU A 46 8.48 12.70 -17.58
N HIS A 47 8.90 13.37 -18.65
CA HIS A 47 8.10 14.43 -19.28
C HIS A 47 6.87 13.88 -20.01
N GLU A 48 7.00 12.73 -20.67
CA GLU A 48 5.94 12.17 -21.53
C GLU A 48 5.13 11.08 -20.86
N TYR A 49 5.62 10.55 -19.73
CA TYR A 49 5.04 9.44 -18.99
C TYR A 49 3.53 9.56 -18.82
N MET A 50 3.03 10.69 -18.34
CA MET A 50 1.59 10.84 -18.05
C MET A 50 0.71 10.66 -19.29
N PHE A 51 1.10 11.23 -20.43
CA PHE A 51 0.29 11.12 -21.65
C PHE A 51 0.42 9.76 -22.32
N ASN A 52 1.65 9.24 -22.40
CA ASN A 52 1.92 7.96 -23.05
C ASN A 52 1.34 6.79 -22.25
N PHE A 53 1.50 6.79 -20.92
CA PHE A 53 0.91 5.79 -20.03
C PHE A 53 -0.63 5.75 -20.18
N MET A 54 -1.29 6.91 -20.19
CA MET A 54 -2.75 6.97 -20.35
C MET A 54 -3.19 6.49 -21.74
N THR A 55 -2.35 6.68 -22.75
CA THR A 55 -2.58 6.14 -24.09
C THR A 55 -2.39 4.63 -24.14
N ASP A 56 -1.44 4.07 -23.40
CA ASP A 56 -1.13 2.64 -23.43
C ASP A 56 -2.14 1.81 -22.64
N ILE A 57 -2.56 2.27 -21.46
CA ILE A 57 -3.53 1.53 -20.63
C ILE A 57 -4.89 1.35 -21.34
N ARG A 58 -5.21 2.21 -22.32
CA ARG A 58 -6.42 2.10 -23.13
C ARG A 58 -6.25 1.27 -24.40
N VAL A 59 -5.08 0.76 -24.78
CA VAL A 59 -4.96 0.01 -26.05
C VAL A 59 -5.41 -1.44 -25.87
N LEU A 60 -4.88 -2.14 -24.87
CA LEU A 60 -5.14 -3.56 -24.68
C LEU A 60 -6.42 -3.81 -23.86
N PRO A 61 -7.24 -4.82 -24.19
CA PRO A 61 -8.39 -5.21 -23.37
C PRO A 61 -8.00 -5.54 -21.93
N ALA A 62 -6.87 -6.24 -21.73
CA ALA A 62 -6.37 -6.61 -20.41
C ALA A 62 -6.03 -5.37 -19.56
N SER A 63 -5.32 -4.38 -20.11
CA SER A 63 -4.96 -3.15 -19.39
C SER A 63 -6.19 -2.32 -19.04
N ARG A 64 -7.21 -2.26 -19.91
CA ARG A 64 -8.49 -1.62 -19.60
C ARG A 64 -9.21 -2.30 -18.43
N ALA A 65 -9.25 -3.63 -18.42
CA ALA A 65 -9.87 -4.39 -17.34
C ALA A 65 -9.17 -4.16 -15.99
N TYR A 66 -7.83 -4.24 -15.97
CA TYR A 66 -7.04 -3.94 -14.76
C TYR A 66 -7.21 -2.49 -14.30
N THR A 67 -7.29 -1.53 -15.24
CA THR A 67 -7.51 -0.11 -14.90
C THR A 67 -8.89 0.09 -14.28
N GLY A 68 -9.93 -0.56 -14.81
CA GLY A 68 -11.28 -0.50 -14.26
C GLY A 68 -11.35 -1.08 -12.85
N ASP A 69 -10.80 -2.29 -12.66
CA ASP A 69 -10.73 -2.95 -11.36
C ASP A 69 -10.00 -2.10 -10.31
N LEU A 70 -8.80 -1.61 -10.66
CA LEU A 70 -8.01 -0.77 -9.77
C LEU A 70 -8.70 0.57 -9.45
N SER A 71 -9.44 1.15 -10.40
CA SER A 71 -10.19 2.39 -10.18
C SER A 71 -11.32 2.20 -9.17
N VAL A 72 -12.09 1.12 -9.30
CA VAL A 72 -13.18 0.81 -8.37
C VAL A 72 -12.64 0.46 -6.98
N LEU A 73 -11.58 -0.35 -6.92
CA LEU A 73 -10.86 -0.63 -5.67
C LEU A 73 -10.32 0.66 -5.03
N GLY A 74 -9.77 1.55 -5.85
CA GLY A 74 -9.25 2.86 -5.43
C GLY A 74 -10.31 3.72 -4.76
N ILE A 75 -11.53 3.75 -5.30
CA ILE A 75 -12.66 4.47 -4.67
C ILE A 75 -12.95 3.90 -3.28
N ALA A 76 -13.04 2.57 -3.14
CA ALA A 76 -13.29 1.92 -1.86
C ALA A 76 -12.17 2.20 -0.85
N VAL A 77 -10.91 2.15 -1.29
CA VAL A 77 -9.73 2.47 -0.48
C VAL A 77 -9.74 3.93 -0.01
N VAL A 78 -10.03 4.88 -0.90
CA VAL A 78 -10.11 6.31 -0.54
C VAL A 78 -11.21 6.55 0.49
N ILE A 79 -12.39 5.95 0.32
CA ILE A 79 -13.49 6.05 1.29
C ILE A 79 -13.03 5.51 2.65
N LEU A 80 -12.43 4.32 2.68
CA LEU A 80 -11.90 3.73 3.91
C LEU A 80 -10.86 4.63 4.58
N MET A 81 -9.93 5.19 3.80
CA MET A 81 -8.90 6.08 4.31
C MET A 81 -9.51 7.34 4.94
N VAL A 82 -10.48 7.97 4.28
CA VAL A 82 -11.16 9.15 4.80
C VAL A 82 -11.93 8.83 6.09
N VAL A 83 -12.74 7.76 6.08
CA VAL A 83 -13.55 7.36 7.24
C VAL A 83 -12.65 7.02 8.44
N GLU A 84 -11.64 6.17 8.24
CA GLU A 84 -10.73 5.76 9.31
C GLU A 84 -9.84 6.91 9.80
N ALA A 85 -9.45 7.83 8.90
CA ALA A 85 -8.71 9.02 9.32
C ALA A 85 -9.54 9.93 10.23
N ARG A 86 -10.84 10.08 9.96
CA ARG A 86 -11.74 10.84 10.83
C ARG A 86 -11.99 10.11 12.14
N ARG A 87 -12.16 8.79 12.09
CA ARG A 87 -12.39 7.93 13.27
C ARG A 87 -11.21 7.92 14.25
N HIS A 88 -9.98 7.91 13.72
CA HIS A 88 -8.76 7.77 14.51
C HIS A 88 -7.91 9.06 14.57
N SER A 89 -8.48 10.19 14.17
CA SER A 89 -7.83 11.51 14.14
C SER A 89 -6.45 11.50 13.45
N ILE A 90 -6.34 10.79 12.33
CA ILE A 90 -5.14 10.76 11.50
C ILE A 90 -5.08 12.05 10.69
N ARG A 91 -4.08 12.88 10.97
CA ARG A 91 -3.81 14.12 10.21
C ARG A 91 -3.33 13.80 8.79
N PHE A 92 -3.65 14.69 7.85
CA PHE A 92 -3.18 14.66 6.47
C PHE A 92 -3.60 13.48 5.59
N VAL A 93 -4.79 12.90 5.79
CA VAL A 93 -5.31 11.84 4.89
C VAL A 93 -5.24 12.20 3.41
N TRP A 94 -5.47 13.47 3.07
CA TRP A 94 -5.37 13.96 1.69
C TRP A 94 -3.95 13.90 1.11
N LEU A 95 -2.90 14.03 1.92
CA LEU A 95 -1.52 13.80 1.44
C LEU A 95 -1.31 12.34 1.05
N TYR A 96 -1.90 11.38 1.79
CA TYR A 96 -1.83 9.97 1.40
C TYR A 96 -2.64 9.68 0.13
N ILE A 97 -3.81 10.30 -0.02
CA ILE A 97 -4.66 10.14 -1.21
C ILE A 97 -3.96 10.71 -2.44
N VAL A 98 -3.54 11.97 -2.37
CA VAL A 98 -2.79 12.62 -3.46
C VAL A 98 -1.48 11.88 -3.73
N GLY A 99 -0.76 11.49 -2.67
CA GLY A 99 0.43 10.66 -2.78
C GLY A 99 0.16 9.32 -3.47
N GLY A 100 -1.02 8.72 -3.28
CA GLY A 100 -1.40 7.47 -3.93
C GLY A 100 -1.68 7.62 -5.42
N PHE A 101 -2.28 8.74 -5.83
CA PHE A 101 -2.42 9.10 -7.24
C PHE A 101 -1.08 9.44 -7.90
N LEU A 102 -0.15 10.02 -7.14
CA LEU A 102 1.16 10.41 -7.66
C LEU A 102 2.22 9.31 -7.63
N THR A 103 2.13 8.35 -6.70
CA THR A 103 3.12 7.28 -6.57
C THR A 103 2.49 5.94 -6.95
N ALA A 104 1.84 5.26 -6.02
CA ALA A 104 1.07 4.06 -6.30
C ALA A 104 0.12 3.85 -5.12
N LEU A 105 -1.16 3.60 -5.41
CA LEU A 105 -2.15 3.26 -4.38
C LEU A 105 -1.69 2.02 -3.58
N SER A 106 -1.02 1.07 -4.24
CA SER A 106 -0.40 -0.12 -3.65
C SER A 106 0.72 0.19 -2.64
N SER A 107 1.32 1.38 -2.69
CA SER A 107 2.37 1.82 -1.77
C SER A 107 1.84 2.73 -0.67
N THR A 108 1.02 3.73 -1.02
CA THR A 108 0.52 4.70 -0.03
C THR A 108 -0.56 4.15 0.88
N PHE A 109 -1.36 3.19 0.40
CA PHE A 109 -2.38 2.56 1.24
C PHE A 109 -1.77 1.79 2.41
N PRO A 110 -0.76 0.90 2.22
CA PRO A 110 -0.05 0.29 3.35
C PRO A 110 0.58 1.30 4.30
N LEU A 111 1.15 2.41 3.81
CA LEU A 111 1.67 3.48 4.67
C LEU A 111 0.57 4.12 5.52
N PHE A 112 -0.62 4.32 4.95
CA PHE A 112 -1.79 4.76 5.71
C PHE A 112 -2.20 3.73 6.78
N LEU A 113 -2.14 2.42 6.46
CA LEU A 113 -2.41 1.36 7.44
C LEU A 113 -1.43 1.39 8.62
N ILE A 114 -0.15 1.68 8.38
CA ILE A 114 0.84 1.88 9.46
C ILE A 114 0.44 3.08 10.33
N ALA A 115 0.11 4.22 9.73
CA ALA A 115 -0.32 5.41 10.47
C ALA A 115 -1.59 5.14 11.31
N ARG A 116 -2.50 4.33 10.78
CA ARG A 116 -3.71 3.88 11.46
C ARG A 116 -3.40 2.94 12.62
N GLU A 117 -2.48 2.00 12.44
CA GLU A 117 -2.08 1.04 13.47
C GLU A 117 -1.57 1.73 14.74
N PHE A 118 -0.84 2.84 14.60
CA PHE A 118 -0.38 3.66 15.74
C PHE A 118 -1.50 4.35 16.52
N ARG A 119 -2.66 4.58 15.90
CA ARG A 119 -3.83 5.22 16.54
C ARG A 119 -4.85 4.22 17.05
N LEU A 120 -4.70 2.95 16.72
CA LEU A 120 -5.59 1.89 17.17
C LEU A 120 -5.32 1.58 18.65
N ALA A 121 -6.38 1.39 19.44
CA ALA A 121 -6.25 0.90 20.81
C ALA A 121 -5.67 -0.52 20.83
N ASP A 122 -5.02 -0.93 21.93
CA ASP A 122 -4.40 -2.25 22.04
C ASP A 122 -5.48 -3.32 22.15
N THR A 123 -5.89 -3.79 20.97
CA THR A 123 -6.91 -4.80 20.82
C THR A 123 -6.18 -6.15 20.70
N PRO A 124 -6.63 -7.20 21.42
CA PRO A 124 -6.03 -8.52 21.32
C PRO A 124 -5.90 -8.94 19.86
N THR A 125 -4.69 -9.33 19.45
CA THR A 125 -4.46 -9.73 18.07
C THR A 125 -5.20 -11.03 17.78
N PRO A 126 -6.05 -11.08 16.74
CA PRO A 126 -6.75 -12.30 16.37
C PRO A 126 -5.75 -13.43 16.12
N ARG A 127 -6.02 -14.62 16.66
CA ARG A 127 -5.24 -15.82 16.36
C ARG A 127 -5.63 -16.29 14.95
N LEU A 128 -4.74 -16.05 13.97
CA LEU A 128 -4.87 -16.57 12.62
C LEU A 128 -4.80 -18.10 12.65
N ARG A 129 -5.78 -18.76 12.00
CA ARG A 129 -5.78 -20.22 11.82
C ARG A 129 -4.61 -20.60 10.91
N ILE A 130 -4.15 -21.86 11.01
CA ILE A 130 -3.09 -22.38 10.12
C ILE A 130 -3.51 -22.23 8.66
N ALA A 131 -4.77 -22.51 8.35
CA ALA A 131 -5.34 -22.32 7.01
C ALA A 131 -5.19 -20.88 6.51
N ASP A 132 -5.47 -19.87 7.36
CA ASP A 132 -5.33 -18.45 6.98
C ASP A 132 -3.87 -18.12 6.65
N LYS A 133 -2.93 -18.62 7.45
CA LYS A 133 -1.48 -18.40 7.22
C LYS A 133 -1.02 -19.03 5.91
N VAL A 134 -1.43 -20.27 5.66
CA VAL A 134 -1.10 -21.00 4.43
C VAL A 134 -1.71 -20.30 3.22
N GLY A 135 -2.99 -19.91 3.29
CA GLY A 135 -3.67 -19.19 2.23
C GLY A 135 -2.98 -17.87 1.91
N LEU A 136 -2.62 -17.08 2.92
CA LEU A 136 -1.89 -15.82 2.74
C LEU A 136 -0.51 -16.05 2.11
N ALA A 137 0.22 -17.08 2.53
CA ALA A 137 1.53 -17.40 1.96
C ALA A 137 1.43 -17.80 0.47
N ILE A 138 0.45 -18.64 0.12
CA ILE A 138 0.23 -19.08 -1.26
C ILE A 138 -0.16 -17.90 -2.14
N ILE A 139 -1.13 -17.09 -1.72
CA ILE A 139 -1.57 -15.92 -2.49
C ILE A 139 -0.43 -14.92 -2.66
N SER A 140 0.34 -14.65 -1.61
CA SER A 140 1.48 -13.74 -1.68
C SER A 140 2.54 -14.25 -2.67
N ALA A 141 2.89 -15.54 -2.61
CA ALA A 141 3.84 -16.14 -3.53
C ALA A 141 3.34 -16.10 -4.98
N ALA A 142 2.06 -16.41 -5.22
CA ALA A 142 1.45 -16.36 -6.54
C ALA A 142 1.48 -14.94 -7.13
N LEU A 143 1.10 -13.93 -6.35
CA LEU A 143 1.10 -12.53 -6.80
C LEU A 143 2.51 -12.00 -7.05
N LEU A 144 3.48 -12.33 -6.18
CA LEU A 144 4.88 -11.97 -6.41
C LEU A 144 5.44 -12.64 -7.67
N THR A 145 5.09 -13.90 -7.90
CA THR A 145 5.48 -14.64 -9.11
C THR A 145 4.88 -13.97 -10.35
N GLN A 146 3.62 -13.56 -10.30
CA GLN A 146 2.97 -12.84 -11.39
C GLN A 146 3.67 -11.51 -11.70
N ILE A 147 4.06 -10.74 -10.67
CA ILE A 147 4.82 -9.49 -10.85
C ILE A 147 6.13 -9.79 -11.59
N VAL A 148 6.91 -10.77 -11.12
CA VAL A 148 8.19 -11.12 -11.75
C VAL A 148 7.99 -11.60 -13.18
N TRP A 149 7.03 -12.51 -13.42
CA TRP A 149 6.73 -13.06 -14.73
C TRP A 149 6.43 -11.98 -15.78
N ILE A 150 5.56 -11.03 -15.44
CA ILE A 150 5.18 -9.93 -16.35
C ILE A 150 6.38 -9.03 -16.72
N ASN A 151 7.42 -8.98 -15.87
CA ASN A 151 8.62 -8.18 -16.14
C ASN A 151 9.71 -8.95 -16.92
N LEU A 152 9.57 -10.27 -17.07
CA LEU A 152 10.55 -11.13 -17.75
C LEU A 152 10.14 -11.52 -19.18
N VAL A 153 8.87 -11.36 -19.52
CA VAL A 153 8.27 -11.72 -20.82
C VAL A 153 7.94 -10.45 -21.58
#